data_AF-A0AAI8C761-F1
#
_entry.id   AF-A0AAI8C761-F1
#
_cell.length_a   1.000
_cell.length_b   1.000
_cell.length_c   1.000
_cell.angle_alpha   90.00
_cell.angle_beta   90.00
_cell.angle_gamma   90.00
#
_symmetry.space_group_name_H-M   'P 1'
#
loop_
_entity.id
_entity.type
_entity.pdbx_description
1 polymer ?
#
loop_
_entity_poly.entity_id
_entity_poly.type
_entity_poly.pdbx_seq_one_letter_code
_entity_poly.pdbx_strand_id
1 'polypeptide(L)'
;MLINSRVVDNIKLLLYKESPELIEKLDFESNSVFLEPLLYAYFNSKKHIPFSIESLIEIIQGYFIQKEYLKMEKSYNKNSIAYLPKIGYFNTEKELIEPILEINGLEVVKELHPLMHRYLFEYYKGHITNANPKYDSIWRDHILTLQKALKVLKDYTPNYFREFQQVNKKVFIHNNPKILNFTSVCLQTNVDF
;
A
#
# COMPACT_ATOMS: atom_id res chain seq x y z
N MET A 1 -9.75 9.15 -17.39
CA MET A 1 -8.97 10.12 -16.58
C MET A 1 -9.79 10.79 -15.46
N LEU A 2 -10.95 10.26 -15.05
CA LEU A 2 -11.87 10.87 -14.04
C LEU A 2 -11.88 10.17 -12.66
N ILE A 3 -11.35 8.95 -12.56
CA ILE A 3 -11.43 8.13 -11.34
C ILE A 3 -10.39 8.59 -10.30
N ASN A 4 -9.17 8.91 -10.75
CA ASN A 4 -8.10 9.33 -9.85
C ASN A 4 -8.37 10.69 -9.18
N SER A 5 -9.06 11.63 -9.85
CA SER A 5 -9.34 12.94 -9.25
C SER A 5 -10.29 12.84 -8.06
N ARG A 6 -11.40 12.10 -8.20
CA ARG A 6 -12.37 11.92 -7.10
C ARG A 6 -11.76 11.20 -5.89
N VAL A 7 -10.94 10.18 -6.12
CA VAL A 7 -10.26 9.47 -5.02
C VAL A 7 -9.31 10.42 -4.30
N VAL A 8 -8.52 11.20 -5.04
CA VAL A 8 -7.62 12.22 -4.47
C VAL A 8 -8.40 13.23 -3.64
N ASP A 9 -9.47 13.81 -4.19
CA ASP A 9 -10.27 14.84 -3.51
C ASP A 9 -10.91 14.30 -2.22
N ASN A 10 -11.38 13.05 -2.24
CA ASN A 10 -11.90 12.38 -1.06
C ASN A 10 -10.83 12.19 0.02
N ILE A 11 -9.63 11.70 -0.35
CA ILE A 11 -8.54 11.51 0.61
C ILE A 11 -8.06 12.87 1.15
N LYS A 12 -7.97 13.90 0.31
CA LYS A 12 -7.68 15.29 0.74
C LYS A 12 -8.68 15.77 1.78
N LEU A 13 -9.98 15.61 1.51
CA LEU A 13 -11.04 16.00 2.44
C LEU A 13 -10.98 15.22 3.75
N LEU A 14 -10.72 13.90 3.69
CA LEU A 14 -10.61 13.05 4.86
C LEU A 14 -9.39 13.41 5.72
N LEU A 15 -8.24 13.68 5.10
CA LEU A 15 -7.04 14.17 5.79
C LEU A 15 -7.29 15.51 6.47
N TYR A 16 -7.90 16.46 5.76
CA TYR A 16 -8.23 17.78 6.32
C TYR A 16 -9.18 17.68 7.51
N LYS A 17 -10.19 16.80 7.44
CA LYS A 17 -11.10 16.54 8.58
C LYS A 17 -10.40 15.92 9.78
N GLU A 18 -9.40 15.08 9.54
CA GLU A 18 -8.69 14.37 10.59
C GLU A 18 -7.66 15.26 11.29
N SER A 19 -6.87 16.00 10.50
CA SER A 19 -5.86 16.92 11.00
C SER A 19 -5.51 17.95 9.92
N PRO A 20 -6.08 19.17 10.01
CA PRO A 20 -5.75 20.27 9.10
C PRO A 20 -4.24 20.58 9.06
N GLU A 21 -3.57 20.51 10.22
CA GLU A 21 -2.14 20.78 10.36
C GLU A 21 -1.26 19.84 9.53
N LEU A 22 -1.69 18.60 9.29
CA LEU A 22 -0.94 17.66 8.44
C LEU A 22 -0.96 18.06 6.97
N ILE A 23 -1.99 18.78 6.51
CA ILE A 23 -2.07 19.27 5.13
C ILE A 23 -0.95 20.29 4.85
N GLU A 24 -0.62 21.12 5.83
CA GLU A 24 0.45 22.14 5.70
C GLU A 24 1.84 21.53 5.51
N LYS A 25 2.02 20.26 5.91
CA LYS A 25 3.27 19.52 5.76
C LYS A 25 3.42 18.83 4.40
N LEU A 26 2.36 18.77 3.60
CA LEU A 26 2.29 18.01 2.36
C LEU A 26 2.30 18.93 1.13
N ASP A 27 2.88 18.44 0.04
CA ASP A 27 2.70 19.06 -1.27
C ASP A 27 1.27 18.77 -1.77
N PHE A 28 0.39 19.75 -1.61
CA PHE A 28 -1.03 19.62 -1.96
C PHE A 28 -1.27 19.49 -3.47
N GLU A 29 -0.34 19.97 -4.31
CA GLU A 29 -0.41 19.85 -5.76
C GLU A 29 0.00 18.45 -6.24
N SER A 30 0.75 17.71 -5.41
CA SER A 30 1.14 16.34 -5.69
C SER A 30 0.05 15.33 -5.35
N ASN A 31 -0.59 14.76 -6.37
CA ASN A 31 -1.53 13.65 -6.18
C ASN A 31 -0.89 12.37 -5.60
N SER A 32 0.44 12.30 -5.55
CA SER A 32 1.16 11.08 -5.20
C SER A 32 0.89 10.62 -3.77
N VAL A 33 0.80 11.55 -2.80
CA VAL A 33 0.49 11.24 -1.39
C VAL A 33 -0.95 10.80 -1.23
N PHE A 34 -1.89 11.50 -1.87
CA PHE A 34 -3.34 11.24 -1.72
C PHE A 34 -3.78 9.93 -2.38
N LEU A 35 -2.93 9.36 -3.24
CA LEU A 35 -3.12 8.05 -3.83
C LEU A 35 -2.33 6.96 -3.07
N GLU A 36 -1.82 7.20 -1.87
CA GLU A 36 -1.13 6.18 -1.06
C GLU A 36 -2.10 5.08 -0.60
N PRO A 37 -1.92 3.80 -1.00
CA PRO A 37 -2.81 2.71 -0.59
C PRO A 37 -3.03 2.59 0.93
N LEU A 38 -2.02 2.93 1.75
CA LEU A 38 -2.19 2.91 3.20
C LEU A 38 -3.16 3.98 3.74
N LEU A 39 -3.35 5.10 3.04
CA LEU A 39 -4.38 6.08 3.41
C LEU A 39 -5.78 5.51 3.20
N TYR A 40 -5.99 4.81 2.09
CA TYR A 40 -7.26 4.10 1.85
C TYR A 40 -7.48 3.03 2.93
N ALA A 41 -6.45 2.27 3.29
CA ALA A 41 -6.52 1.29 4.36
C ALA A 41 -6.88 1.93 5.71
N TYR A 42 -6.21 3.03 6.07
CA TYR A 42 -6.43 3.77 7.30
C TYR A 42 -7.88 4.26 7.40
N PHE A 43 -8.38 5.00 6.41
CA PHE A 43 -9.73 5.56 6.47
C PHE A 43 -10.84 4.51 6.44
N ASN A 44 -10.66 3.40 5.72
CA ASN A 44 -11.63 2.30 5.74
C ASN A 44 -11.53 1.46 7.01
N SER A 45 -10.39 1.45 7.69
CA SER A 45 -10.20 0.63 8.87
C SER A 45 -10.95 1.13 10.11
N LYS A 46 -11.31 2.42 10.13
CA LYS A 46 -11.97 3.10 11.27
C LYS A 46 -13.27 2.47 11.73
N LYS A 47 -13.97 1.77 10.84
CA LYS A 47 -15.19 1.01 11.19
C LYS A 47 -14.92 -0.20 12.12
N HIS A 48 -13.66 -0.63 12.22
CA HIS A 48 -13.30 -1.90 12.87
C HIS A 48 -12.13 -1.79 13.86
N ILE A 49 -11.19 -0.87 13.64
CA ILE A 49 -10.09 -0.59 14.58
C ILE A 49 -9.90 0.92 14.66
N PRO A 50 -9.92 1.52 15.87
CA PRO A 50 -9.53 2.91 16.05
C PRO A 50 -8.01 3.02 15.89
N PHE A 51 -7.56 3.28 14.67
CA PHE A 51 -6.17 3.70 14.46
C PHE A 51 -6.03 5.16 14.88
N SER A 52 -4.98 5.42 15.64
CA SER A 52 -4.73 6.75 16.19
C SER A 52 -4.16 7.70 15.13
N ILE A 53 -4.19 9.00 15.41
CA ILE A 53 -3.62 10.02 14.51
C ILE A 53 -2.11 9.77 14.27
N GLU A 54 -1.41 9.17 15.22
CA GLU A 54 -0.01 8.79 15.08
C GLU A 54 0.19 7.79 13.93
N SER A 55 -0.73 6.83 13.76
CA SER A 55 -0.65 5.90 12.61
C SER A 55 -0.77 6.64 11.28
N LEU A 56 -1.61 7.69 11.22
CA LEU A 56 -1.75 8.50 10.02
C LEU A 56 -0.45 9.26 9.72
N ILE A 57 0.14 9.90 10.75
CA ILE A 57 1.44 10.59 10.63
C ILE A 57 2.50 9.62 10.12
N GLU A 58 2.57 8.43 10.68
CA GLU A 58 3.57 7.43 10.29
C GLU A 58 3.47 7.03 8.81
N ILE A 59 2.24 6.92 8.28
CA ILE A 59 1.97 6.61 6.87
C ILE A 59 2.44 7.73 5.94
N ILE A 60 2.20 9.00 6.31
CA ILE A 60 2.40 10.14 5.39
C ILE A 60 3.74 10.86 5.57
N GLN A 61 4.48 10.62 6.66
CA GLN A 61 5.70 11.36 6.96
C GLN A 61 6.77 11.29 5.85
N GLY A 62 6.80 10.21 5.07
CA GLY A 62 7.69 10.07 3.91
C GLY A 62 7.36 11.02 2.75
N TYR A 63 6.21 11.69 2.82
CA TYR A 63 5.74 12.69 1.86
C TYR A 63 5.83 14.13 2.40
N PHE A 64 6.34 14.34 3.62
CA PHE A 64 6.50 15.69 4.16
C PHE A 64 7.50 16.51 3.33
N ILE A 65 7.14 17.77 3.06
CA ILE A 65 7.99 18.74 2.34
C ILE A 65 9.30 18.96 3.13
N GLN A 66 9.18 19.06 4.45
CA GLN A 66 10.32 19.22 5.35
C GLN A 66 10.55 17.90 6.10
N LYS A 67 11.82 17.47 6.16
CA LYS A 67 12.19 16.23 6.86
C LYS A 67 12.07 16.44 8.37
N GLU A 68 11.35 15.54 9.03
CA GLU A 68 11.16 15.50 10.47
C GLU A 68 11.76 14.21 11.07
N TYR A 69 11.80 14.11 12.39
CA TYR A 69 12.14 12.87 13.07
C TYR A 69 11.10 11.79 12.78
N LEU A 70 11.58 10.60 12.41
CA LEU A 70 10.71 9.50 12.03
C LEU A 70 9.98 8.93 13.24
N LYS A 71 8.66 8.79 13.09
CA LYS A 71 7.78 8.03 13.99
C LYS A 71 7.49 6.68 13.33
N MET A 72 7.38 5.60 14.09
CA MET A 72 7.14 4.27 13.50
C MET A 72 6.54 3.26 14.49
N GLU A 73 6.09 3.72 15.65
CA GLU A 73 5.57 2.93 16.76
C GLU A 73 4.33 2.11 16.37
N LYS A 74 3.55 2.56 15.39
CA LYS A 74 2.36 1.87 14.85
C LYS A 74 2.62 1.12 13.55
N SER A 75 3.82 1.28 12.97
CA SER A 75 4.21 0.71 11.68
C SER A 75 4.85 -0.67 11.79
N TYR A 76 5.29 -1.08 12.99
CA TYR A 76 5.87 -2.40 13.23
C TYR A 76 4.86 -3.52 12.99
N ASN A 77 5.22 -4.44 12.11
CA ASN A 77 4.44 -5.62 11.81
C ASN A 77 4.79 -6.81 12.73
N LYS A 78 4.15 -7.95 12.48
CA LYS A 78 4.38 -9.21 13.23
C LYS A 78 5.84 -9.70 13.21
N ASN A 79 6.63 -9.26 12.24
CA ASN A 79 8.05 -9.61 12.09
C ASN A 79 8.97 -8.56 12.76
N SER A 80 8.40 -7.61 13.53
CA SER A 80 9.12 -6.49 14.15
C SER A 80 9.84 -5.59 13.13
N ILE A 81 9.29 -5.52 11.91
CA ILE A 81 9.78 -4.63 10.86
C ILE A 81 8.75 -3.51 10.68
N ALA A 82 9.21 -2.26 10.76
CA ALA A 82 8.40 -1.10 10.42
C ALA A 82 8.61 -0.75 8.95
N TYR A 83 7.52 -0.68 8.19
CA TYR A 83 7.53 -0.21 6.80
C TYR A 83 6.95 1.21 6.73
N LEU A 84 7.77 2.16 6.29
CA LEU A 84 7.41 3.56 6.08
C LEU A 84 7.40 3.91 4.58
N PRO A 85 6.25 4.34 4.01
CA PRO A 85 6.18 4.75 2.61
C PRO A 85 7.21 5.80 2.23
N LYS A 86 7.75 5.70 1.01
CA LYS A 86 8.79 6.59 0.47
C LYS A 86 10.13 6.61 1.21
N ILE A 87 10.27 5.87 2.30
CA ILE A 87 11.49 5.82 3.11
C ILE A 87 12.11 4.43 3.05
N GLY A 88 11.42 3.41 3.58
CA GLY A 88 11.94 2.04 3.61
C GLY A 88 11.50 1.24 4.84
N TYR A 89 12.35 0.32 5.23
CA TYR A 89 12.10 -0.70 6.25
C TYR A 89 13.07 -0.54 7.41
N PHE A 90 12.55 -0.59 8.63
CA PHE A 90 13.31 -0.34 9.86
C PHE A 90 13.19 -1.50 10.85
N ASN A 91 14.27 -1.75 11.59
CA ASN A 91 14.25 -2.65 12.75
C ASN A 91 13.74 -1.92 14.00
N THR A 92 13.58 -2.64 15.11
CA THR A 92 13.13 -2.09 16.40
C THR A 92 14.08 -1.07 17.03
N GLU A 93 15.33 -1.01 16.57
CA GLU A 93 16.35 -0.03 16.97
C GLU A 93 16.24 1.26 16.14
N LYS A 94 15.21 1.37 15.28
CA LYS A 94 14.95 2.48 14.37
C LYS A 94 16.05 2.68 13.32
N GLU A 95 16.80 1.62 13.02
CA GLU A 95 17.80 1.63 11.96
C GLU A 95 17.18 1.21 10.62
N LEU A 96 17.56 1.89 9.54
CA LEU A 96 17.14 1.52 8.20
C LEU A 96 17.82 0.22 7.78
N ILE A 97 17.05 -0.86 7.71
CA ILE A 97 17.55 -2.18 7.29
C ILE A 97 17.45 -2.36 5.78
N GLU A 98 16.48 -1.72 5.13
CA GLU A 98 16.32 -1.84 3.69
C GLU A 98 15.59 -0.63 3.07
N PRO A 99 16.07 -0.07 1.95
CA PRO A 99 15.33 0.98 1.25
C PRO A 99 14.12 0.41 0.51
N ILE A 100 13.22 1.30 0.07
CA ILE A 100 12.18 0.97 -0.90
C ILE A 100 12.80 0.43 -2.21
N LEU A 101 12.08 -0.45 -2.89
CA LEU A 101 12.46 -0.98 -4.19
C LEU A 101 11.38 -0.61 -5.21
N GLU A 102 11.74 0.13 -6.25
CA GLU A 102 10.81 0.51 -7.32
C GLU A 102 11.23 -0.09 -8.66
N ILE A 103 10.27 -0.66 -9.39
CA ILE A 103 10.49 -1.26 -10.71
C ILE A 103 9.37 -0.79 -11.64
N ASN A 104 9.72 -0.02 -12.68
CA ASN A 104 8.76 0.56 -13.61
C ASN A 104 7.62 1.31 -12.91
N GLY A 105 7.91 2.16 -11.92
CA GLY A 105 6.90 2.93 -11.20
C GLY A 105 6.05 2.13 -10.20
N LEU A 106 6.32 0.83 -10.03
CA LEU A 106 5.73 0.00 -8.97
C LEU A 106 6.69 -0.15 -7.80
N GLU A 107 6.22 0.14 -6.61
CA GLU A 107 6.93 -0.23 -5.39
C GLU A 107 6.73 -1.72 -5.09
N VAL A 108 7.83 -2.45 -4.92
CA VAL A 108 7.83 -3.83 -4.45
C VAL A 108 7.80 -3.83 -2.93
N VAL A 109 6.66 -4.24 -2.38
CA VAL A 109 6.46 -4.32 -0.94
C VAL A 109 7.15 -5.56 -0.42
N LYS A 110 8.12 -5.37 0.47
CA LYS A 110 8.96 -6.42 1.06
C LYS A 110 8.30 -6.98 2.31
N GLU A 111 7.74 -6.10 3.12
CA GLU A 111 7.03 -6.40 4.36
C GLU A 111 5.76 -5.55 4.40
N LEU A 112 4.63 -6.15 4.77
CA LEU A 112 3.36 -5.42 4.82
C LEU A 112 3.27 -4.57 6.08
N HIS A 113 2.73 -3.37 5.91
CA HIS A 113 2.25 -2.55 7.02
C HIS A 113 1.09 -3.29 7.73
N PRO A 114 0.98 -3.20 9.08
CA PRO A 114 -0.09 -3.86 9.86
C PRO A 114 -1.51 -3.61 9.30
N LEU A 115 -1.77 -2.39 8.84
CA LEU A 115 -3.04 -1.99 8.22
C LEU A 115 -3.44 -2.84 7.00
N MET A 116 -2.47 -3.43 6.29
CA MET A 116 -2.74 -4.17 5.07
C MET A 116 -3.14 -5.63 5.31
N HIS A 117 -2.85 -6.18 6.49
CA HIS A 117 -3.08 -7.60 6.77
C HIS A 117 -4.55 -8.02 6.61
N ARG A 118 -5.51 -7.14 6.96
CA ARG A 118 -6.96 -7.43 6.84
C ARG A 118 -7.46 -7.52 5.40
N TYR A 119 -6.68 -7.01 4.44
CA TYR A 119 -7.05 -7.02 3.03
C TYR A 119 -6.52 -8.26 2.31
N LEU A 120 -5.83 -9.16 3.05
CA LEU A 120 -5.45 -10.48 2.58
C LEU A 120 -6.35 -11.51 3.24
N PHE A 121 -7.10 -12.25 2.43
CA PHE A 121 -7.94 -13.35 2.89
C PHE A 121 -7.90 -14.49 1.88
N GLU A 122 -8.06 -15.72 2.36
CA GLU A 122 -8.26 -16.87 1.48
C GLU A 122 -9.71 -16.91 1.02
N TYR A 123 -9.89 -17.19 -0.26
CA TYR A 123 -11.20 -17.29 -0.87
C TYR A 123 -11.33 -18.59 -1.65
N TYR A 124 -12.48 -19.24 -1.52
CA TYR A 124 -12.77 -20.46 -2.24
C TYR A 124 -14.27 -20.56 -2.52
N LYS A 125 -14.62 -20.85 -3.78
CA LYS A 125 -16.01 -21.11 -4.24
C LYS A 125 -17.04 -20.10 -3.73
N GLY A 126 -16.78 -18.80 -3.83
CA GLY A 126 -17.77 -17.80 -3.44
C GLY A 126 -17.62 -17.24 -2.02
N HIS A 127 -16.75 -17.83 -1.19
CA HIS A 127 -16.72 -17.53 0.24
C HIS A 127 -15.30 -17.31 0.77
N ILE A 128 -15.18 -16.42 1.77
CA ILE A 128 -13.95 -16.26 2.56
C ILE A 128 -13.78 -17.51 3.43
N THR A 129 -12.71 -18.27 3.20
CA THR A 129 -12.39 -19.48 3.97
C THR A 129 -11.44 -19.22 5.13
N ASN A 130 -10.63 -18.16 5.04
CA ASN A 130 -9.71 -17.75 6.09
C ASN A 130 -9.46 -16.24 6.03
N ALA A 131 -9.91 -15.51 7.04
CA ALA A 131 -9.75 -14.05 7.13
C ALA A 131 -8.32 -13.61 7.54
N ASN A 132 -7.48 -14.54 8.01
CA ASN A 132 -6.10 -14.26 8.43
C ASN A 132 -5.15 -15.32 7.85
N PRO A 133 -4.95 -15.34 6.52
CA PRO A 133 -4.05 -16.28 5.86
C PRO A 133 -2.63 -16.18 6.40
N LYS A 134 -1.97 -17.34 6.48
CA LYS A 134 -0.51 -17.38 6.61
C LYS A 134 0.11 -17.18 5.24
N TYR A 135 1.17 -16.40 5.20
CA TYR A 135 1.99 -16.17 4.02
C TYR A 135 3.35 -15.65 4.45
N ASP A 136 4.33 -15.88 3.58
CA ASP A 136 5.65 -15.29 3.65
C ASP A 136 5.88 -14.44 2.41
N SER A 137 6.64 -13.36 2.59
CA SER A 137 7.09 -12.53 1.49
C SER A 137 8.21 -13.25 0.75
N ILE A 138 8.03 -13.46 -0.55
CA ILE A 138 8.98 -14.18 -1.42
C ILE A 138 9.53 -13.27 -2.53
N TRP A 139 9.51 -11.96 -2.30
CA TRP A 139 9.89 -10.99 -3.32
C TRP A 139 11.34 -11.17 -3.80
N ARG A 140 12.27 -11.56 -2.91
CA ARG A 140 13.69 -11.75 -3.26
C ARG A 140 13.88 -12.81 -4.34
N ASP A 141 13.21 -13.95 -4.16
CA ASP A 141 13.33 -15.10 -5.06
C ASP A 141 12.64 -14.85 -6.41
N HIS A 142 11.65 -13.95 -6.44
CA HIS A 142 10.81 -13.71 -7.61
C HIS A 142 10.99 -12.34 -8.28
N ILE A 143 11.91 -11.50 -7.81
CA ILE A 143 12.09 -10.14 -8.33
C ILE A 143 12.48 -10.13 -9.81
N LEU A 144 13.37 -11.02 -10.22
CA LEU A 144 13.80 -11.15 -11.61
C LEU A 144 12.66 -11.63 -12.51
N THR A 145 11.80 -12.50 -11.99
CA THR A 145 10.60 -12.97 -12.69
C THR A 145 9.60 -11.84 -12.88
N LEU A 146 9.37 -11.02 -11.85
CA LEU A 146 8.54 -9.81 -11.95
C LEU A 146 9.10 -8.85 -13.00
N GLN A 147 10.41 -8.58 -12.98
CA GLN A 147 11.04 -7.70 -13.98
C GLN A 147 10.84 -8.20 -15.41
N LYS A 148 11.01 -9.50 -15.66
CA LYS A 148 10.76 -10.12 -16.96
C LYS A 148 9.31 -9.99 -17.38
N ALA A 149 8.37 -10.26 -16.46
CA ALA A 149 6.93 -10.12 -16.74
C ALA A 149 6.54 -8.69 -17.09
N LEU A 150 7.00 -7.70 -16.31
CA LEU A 150 6.75 -6.28 -16.59
C LEU A 150 7.39 -5.84 -17.92
N LYS A 151 8.58 -6.37 -18.25
CA LYS A 151 9.23 -6.11 -19.53
C LYS A 151 8.39 -6.63 -20.70
N VAL A 152 7.88 -7.85 -20.62
CA VAL A 152 7.00 -8.43 -21.66
C VAL A 152 5.73 -7.59 -21.82
N LEU A 153 5.07 -7.20 -20.72
CA LEU A 153 3.89 -6.33 -20.80
C LEU A 153 4.22 -4.98 -21.46
N LYS A 154 5.34 -4.38 -21.08
CA LYS A 154 5.78 -3.10 -21.65
C LYS A 154 6.09 -3.20 -23.15
N ASP A 155 6.76 -4.26 -23.57
CA ASP A 155 7.22 -4.42 -24.95
C ASP A 155 6.08 -4.83 -25.90
N TYR A 156 5.16 -5.70 -25.45
CA TYR A 156 4.13 -6.28 -26.31
C TYR A 156 2.73 -5.67 -26.12
N THR A 157 2.42 -5.09 -24.95
CA THR A 157 1.12 -4.46 -24.67
C THR A 157 1.26 -3.07 -24.02
N PRO A 158 1.99 -2.13 -24.65
CA PRO A 158 2.40 -0.86 -24.01
C PRO A 158 1.22 0.02 -23.55
N ASN A 159 0.09 0.02 -24.26
CA ASN A 159 -1.10 0.77 -23.86
C ASN A 159 -1.71 0.19 -22.57
N TYR A 160 -1.85 -1.13 -22.50
CA TYR A 160 -2.29 -1.81 -21.28
C TYR A 160 -1.29 -1.60 -20.14
N PHE A 161 0.01 -1.68 -20.42
CA PHE A 161 1.04 -1.45 -19.42
C PHE A 161 0.94 -0.04 -18.80
N ARG A 162 0.64 0.98 -19.61
CA ARG A 162 0.40 2.34 -19.12
C ARG A 162 -0.80 2.40 -18.18
N GLU A 163 -1.92 1.77 -18.53
CA GLU A 163 -3.11 1.70 -17.67
C GLU A 163 -2.82 0.92 -16.38
N PHE A 164 -2.11 -0.19 -16.49
CA PHE A 164 -1.67 -1.00 -15.36
C PHE A 164 -0.82 -0.17 -14.37
N GLN A 165 0.12 0.64 -14.85
CA GLN A 165 0.91 1.55 -14.01
C GLN A 165 0.08 2.68 -13.39
N GLN A 166 -1.02 3.09 -14.00
CA GLN A 166 -1.88 4.14 -13.46
C GLN A 166 -2.75 3.67 -12.30
N VAL A 167 -3.09 2.39 -12.25
CA VAL A 167 -3.98 1.81 -11.23
C VAL A 167 -3.24 1.00 -10.16
N ASN A 168 -2.01 0.55 -10.45
CA ASN A 168 -1.18 -0.17 -9.51
C ASN A 168 0.01 0.71 -9.10
N LYS A 169 0.15 0.94 -7.80
CA LYS A 169 1.32 1.60 -7.22
C LYS A 169 2.27 0.64 -6.51
N LYS A 170 1.73 -0.46 -6.01
CA LYS A 170 2.44 -1.40 -5.13
C LYS A 170 2.17 -2.83 -5.57
N VAL A 171 3.18 -3.67 -5.46
CA VAL A 171 3.07 -5.12 -5.66
C VAL A 171 3.65 -5.84 -4.46
N PHE A 172 2.89 -6.79 -3.93
CA PHE A 172 3.32 -7.67 -2.85
C PHE A 172 3.38 -9.10 -3.37
N ILE A 173 4.51 -9.79 -3.19
CA ILE A 173 4.73 -11.14 -3.70
C ILE A 173 4.78 -12.11 -2.52
N HIS A 174 3.86 -13.08 -2.49
CA HIS A 174 3.72 -14.03 -1.39
C HIS A 174 3.57 -15.48 -1.86
N ASN A 175 3.84 -16.42 -0.97
CA ASN A 175 3.81 -17.87 -1.26
C ASN A 175 2.44 -18.55 -1.09
N ASN A 176 1.40 -17.84 -0.63
CA ASN A 176 0.07 -18.44 -0.45
C ASN A 176 -0.82 -18.25 -1.71
N PRO A 177 -1.10 -19.30 -2.49
CA PRO A 177 -1.88 -19.20 -3.73
C PRO A 177 -3.40 -19.01 -3.49
N LYS A 178 -3.88 -19.17 -2.26
CA LYS A 178 -5.30 -19.02 -1.92
C LYS A 178 -5.69 -17.58 -1.58
N ILE A 179 -4.71 -16.71 -1.34
CA ILE A 179 -4.95 -15.29 -1.09
C ILE A 179 -5.33 -14.62 -2.41
N LEU A 180 -6.47 -13.93 -2.41
CA LEU A 180 -6.84 -13.08 -3.54
C LEU A 180 -6.12 -11.73 -3.45
N ASN A 181 -5.64 -11.24 -4.60
CA ASN A 181 -5.26 -9.84 -4.71
C ASN A 181 -6.52 -8.96 -4.86
N PHE A 182 -6.45 -7.70 -4.43
CA PHE A 182 -7.56 -6.73 -4.42
C PHE A 182 -8.30 -6.64 -5.78
N THR A 183 -7.60 -6.87 -6.89
CA THR A 183 -8.15 -6.85 -8.26
C THR A 183 -9.15 -7.98 -8.56
N SER A 184 -9.10 -9.09 -7.79
CA SER A 184 -9.97 -10.26 -8.01
C SER A 184 -11.41 -10.03 -7.55
N VAL A 185 -11.62 -9.15 -6.57
CA VAL A 185 -12.92 -9.01 -5.90
C VAL A 185 -13.94 -8.31 -6.81
N CYS A 186 -13.52 -7.27 -7.55
CA CYS A 186 -14.40 -6.62 -8.53
C CYS A 186 -14.79 -7.52 -9.73
N LEU A 187 -14.03 -8.57 -10.02
CA LEU A 187 -14.33 -9.47 -11.14
C LEU A 187 -15.13 -10.72 -10.72
N GLN A 188 -15.13 -11.06 -9.43
CA GLN A 188 -15.76 -12.30 -8.95
C GLN A 188 -16.98 -12.07 -8.05
N THR A 189 -17.17 -10.86 -7.50
CA THR A 189 -18.28 -10.61 -6.58
C THR A 189 -19.00 -9.30 -6.89
N ASN A 190 -20.29 -9.40 -7.21
CA ASN A 190 -21.28 -8.33 -7.01
C ASN A 190 -21.53 -8.15 -5.49
N VAL A 191 -20.48 -7.85 -4.74
CA VAL A 191 -20.60 -7.60 -3.30
C VAL A 191 -20.07 -6.21 -3.05
N ASP A 192 -21.00 -5.31 -2.73
CA ASP A 192 -20.72 -3.94 -2.33
C ASP A 192 -19.91 -3.96 -1.01
N PHE A 193 -18.83 -3.18 -0.98
CA PHE A 193 -17.98 -2.93 0.20
C PHE A 193 -18.46 -1.72 1.01
#